data_AF-A0A6M4PEY7-F1
#
_entry.id   AF-A0A6M4PEY7-F1
#
_cell.length_a   1.000
_cell.length_b   1.000
_cell.length_c   1.000
_cell.angle_alpha   90.00
_cell.angle_beta   90.00
_cell.angle_gamma   90.00
#
_symmetry.space_group_name_H-M   'P 1'
#
loop_
_entity.id
_entity.type
_entity.pdbx_description
1 polymer ?
#
loop_
_entity_poly.entity_id
_entity_poly.type
_entity_poly.pdbx_seq_one_letter_code
_entity_poly.pdbx_strand_id
1 'polypeptide(L)'
;MADMTEVFAEIEDIRASLPERQFLRDETELKELSRQLGSSRALRGVPAVEAFLDDLAVFEPGKRLEATKAHINNRRDNVIFSLFDASYFPRLNLDCLTYDTLPTDPYLAERYASNTMPVNITGKTTGFGSRVVVALFPENHLDGIQKPDDLIFYFIDKFLVRHNRITRLLIDEVMEPGSFPLIQGASDRKVEQASSWWVRLHEYHHRHGDMPIPEYLAAKKLKPLAGLEELRVDVSGMLVCLHDTKLPREEARAAYEFILAERLLRYAVEGIPRPNYDAVASQLLFNYLEGNGGIGLVDGRIRLTEKLPDVLRDFLSEIERIESGIHRDPVDVVKQRLLDFTNRYTDYDTESRDYRHIPYFAEVKTRLGV
;
A
#
# COMPACT_ATOMS: atom_id res chain seq x y z
N MET A 1 -9.21 -2.16 26.43
CA MET A 1 -10.01 -2.83 25.38
C MET A 1 -10.62 -4.08 26.00
N ALA A 2 -11.86 -4.42 25.64
CA ALA A 2 -12.44 -5.70 26.03
C ALA A 2 -11.57 -6.85 25.47
N ASP A 3 -11.48 -7.96 26.18
CA ASP A 3 -10.77 -9.14 25.69
C ASP A 3 -11.51 -9.68 24.45
N MET A 4 -10.84 -9.63 23.28
CA MET A 4 -11.39 -10.07 21.99
C MET A 4 -11.07 -11.53 21.69
N THR A 5 -10.43 -12.25 22.60
CA THR A 5 -9.97 -13.63 22.37
C THR A 5 -11.12 -14.57 22.00
N GLU A 6 -12.24 -14.53 22.75
CA GLU A 6 -13.42 -15.35 22.47
C GLU A 6 -14.09 -14.96 21.15
N VAL A 7 -14.15 -13.65 20.85
CA VAL A 7 -14.68 -13.14 19.57
C VAL A 7 -13.86 -13.65 18.38
N PHE A 8 -12.54 -13.57 18.45
CA PHE A 8 -11.68 -14.08 17.38
C PHE A 8 -11.81 -15.59 17.20
N ALA A 9 -11.90 -16.36 18.29
CA ALA A 9 -12.08 -17.80 18.24
C ALA A 9 -13.40 -18.20 17.58
N GLU A 10 -14.53 -17.59 17.97
CA GLU A 10 -15.84 -17.87 17.36
C GLU A 10 -15.85 -17.50 15.86
N ILE A 11 -15.18 -16.42 15.46
CA ILE A 11 -15.07 -16.04 14.04
C ILE A 11 -14.25 -17.06 13.25
N GLU A 12 -13.16 -17.60 13.81
CA GLU A 12 -12.36 -18.64 13.13
C GLU A 12 -13.15 -19.94 12.95
N ASP A 13 -13.95 -20.33 13.95
CA ASP A 13 -14.80 -21.52 13.88
C ASP A 13 -15.85 -21.38 12.75
N ILE A 14 -16.51 -20.22 12.68
CA ILE A 14 -17.46 -19.91 11.59
C ILE A 14 -16.73 -19.88 10.25
N ARG A 15 -15.60 -19.18 10.18
CA ARG A 15 -14.77 -19.04 8.97
C ARG A 15 -14.34 -20.38 8.40
N ALA A 16 -14.04 -21.37 9.24
CA ALA A 16 -13.66 -22.72 8.83
C ALA A 16 -14.80 -23.50 8.14
N SER A 17 -16.05 -23.10 8.37
CA SER A 17 -17.24 -23.72 7.77
C SER A 17 -17.74 -23.02 6.50
N LEU A 18 -17.16 -21.87 6.14
CA LEU A 18 -17.60 -21.10 4.98
C LEU A 18 -17.36 -21.85 3.67
N PRO A 19 -18.24 -21.65 2.67
CA PRO A 19 -18.08 -22.27 1.36
C PRO A 19 -16.89 -21.68 0.60
N GLU A 20 -16.60 -22.25 -0.56
CA GLU A 20 -15.62 -21.65 -1.48
C GLU A 20 -16.03 -20.22 -1.85
N ARG A 21 -15.02 -19.37 -2.07
CA ARG A 21 -15.19 -17.92 -2.28
C ARG A 21 -16.25 -17.54 -3.32
N GLN A 22 -16.37 -18.32 -4.40
CA GLN A 22 -17.33 -18.06 -5.48
C GLN A 22 -18.79 -18.12 -5.03
N PHE A 23 -19.07 -18.83 -3.92
CA PHE A 23 -20.41 -19.01 -3.33
C PHE A 23 -20.69 -18.04 -2.18
N LEU A 24 -19.75 -17.15 -1.82
CA LEU A 24 -19.93 -16.21 -0.69
C LEU A 24 -21.04 -15.18 -0.90
N ARG A 25 -21.57 -15.07 -2.12
CA ARG A 25 -22.71 -14.20 -2.44
C ARG A 25 -24.02 -14.96 -2.58
N ASP A 26 -24.01 -16.27 -2.36
CA ASP A 26 -25.19 -17.10 -2.48
C ASP A 26 -26.14 -16.80 -1.32
N GLU A 27 -27.42 -16.58 -1.64
CA GLU A 27 -28.42 -16.18 -0.65
C GLU A 27 -28.55 -17.19 0.50
N THR A 28 -28.46 -18.48 0.19
CA THR A 28 -28.52 -19.56 1.18
C THR A 28 -27.33 -19.50 2.14
N GLU A 29 -26.13 -19.27 1.60
CA GLU A 29 -24.88 -19.20 2.38
C GLU A 29 -24.87 -17.95 3.27
N LEU A 30 -25.32 -16.80 2.75
CA LEU A 30 -25.44 -15.57 3.53
C LEU A 30 -26.48 -15.66 4.65
N LYS A 31 -27.60 -16.35 4.41
CA LYS A 31 -28.62 -16.62 5.45
C LYS A 31 -28.06 -17.52 6.54
N GLU A 32 -27.32 -18.55 6.17
CA GLU A 32 -26.68 -19.45 7.13
C GLU A 32 -25.61 -18.72 7.95
N LEU A 33 -24.76 -17.91 7.31
CA LEU A 33 -23.79 -17.06 7.99
C LEU A 33 -24.48 -16.10 8.99
N SER A 34 -25.54 -15.41 8.55
CA SER A 34 -26.34 -14.53 9.42
C SER A 34 -26.89 -15.28 10.63
N ARG A 35 -27.41 -16.50 10.44
CA ARG A 35 -27.91 -17.37 11.52
C ARG A 35 -26.80 -17.74 12.50
N GLN A 36 -25.63 -18.16 12.01
CA GLN A 36 -24.49 -18.53 12.84
C GLN A 36 -24.02 -17.34 13.69
N LEU A 37 -23.73 -16.20 13.04
CA LEU A 37 -23.33 -14.95 13.70
C LEU A 37 -24.35 -14.48 14.74
N GLY A 38 -25.63 -14.46 14.39
CA GLY A 38 -26.71 -14.03 15.28
C GLY A 38 -26.94 -14.98 16.47
N SER A 39 -26.61 -16.27 16.34
CA SER A 39 -26.72 -17.26 17.42
C SER A 39 -25.53 -17.29 18.36
N SER A 40 -24.39 -16.75 17.93
CA SER A 40 -23.14 -16.74 18.67
C SER A 40 -23.22 -15.91 19.94
N ARG A 41 -22.71 -16.41 21.07
CA ARG A 41 -22.78 -15.69 22.34
C ARG A 41 -21.74 -14.57 22.41
N ALA A 42 -20.51 -14.82 21.94
CA ALA A 42 -19.45 -13.82 22.02
C ALA A 42 -19.60 -12.75 20.93
N LEU A 43 -20.17 -13.10 19.77
CA LEU A 43 -20.38 -12.14 18.67
C LEU A 43 -21.62 -11.27 18.85
N ARG A 44 -22.68 -11.80 19.48
CA ARG A 44 -23.91 -11.05 19.73
C ARG A 44 -23.63 -9.89 20.70
N GLY A 45 -23.78 -8.67 20.22
CA GLY A 45 -23.49 -7.44 20.98
C GLY A 45 -22.17 -6.77 20.62
N VAL A 46 -21.35 -7.36 19.74
CA VAL A 46 -20.19 -6.68 19.16
C VAL A 46 -20.70 -5.69 18.10
N PRO A 47 -20.51 -4.36 18.24
CA PRO A 47 -21.16 -3.39 17.36
C PRO A 47 -20.81 -3.56 15.87
N ALA A 48 -19.59 -4.00 15.56
CA ALA A 48 -19.17 -4.29 14.19
C ALA A 48 -19.92 -5.50 13.59
N VAL A 49 -20.22 -6.52 14.41
CA VAL A 49 -20.99 -7.70 13.99
C VAL A 49 -22.46 -7.34 13.84
N GLU A 50 -23.03 -6.55 14.76
CA GLU A 50 -24.41 -6.06 14.66
C GLU A 50 -24.62 -5.27 13.36
N ALA A 51 -23.70 -4.36 13.04
CA ALA A 51 -23.75 -3.60 11.79
C ALA A 51 -23.72 -4.51 10.55
N PHE A 52 -22.89 -5.55 10.56
CA PHE A 52 -22.85 -6.52 9.45
C PHE A 52 -24.13 -7.37 9.37
N LEU A 53 -24.70 -7.77 10.50
CA LEU A 53 -25.97 -8.49 10.55
C LEU A 53 -27.14 -7.65 10.00
N ASP A 54 -27.18 -6.36 10.33
CA ASP A 54 -28.18 -5.42 9.80
C ASP A 54 -28.13 -5.36 8.26
N ASP A 55 -26.92 -5.33 7.69
CA ASP A 55 -26.74 -5.37 6.24
C ASP A 55 -27.14 -6.74 5.65
N LEU A 56 -26.70 -7.85 6.26
CA LEU A 56 -27.02 -9.20 5.77
C LEU A 56 -28.52 -9.48 5.77
N ALA A 57 -29.29 -8.89 6.67
CA ALA A 57 -30.75 -9.06 6.73
C ALA A 57 -31.47 -8.57 5.47
N VAL A 58 -30.88 -7.63 4.75
CA VAL A 58 -31.45 -6.98 3.55
C VAL A 58 -30.51 -7.01 2.35
N PHE A 59 -29.41 -7.78 2.42
CA PHE A 59 -28.39 -7.76 1.38
C PHE A 59 -28.90 -8.37 0.08
N GLU A 60 -28.68 -7.64 -1.01
CA GLU A 60 -28.83 -8.13 -2.37
C GLU A 60 -27.50 -7.92 -3.10
N PRO A 61 -27.07 -8.86 -3.98
CA PRO A 61 -25.85 -8.67 -4.76
C PRO A 61 -25.83 -7.32 -5.50
N GLY A 62 -24.75 -6.56 -5.33
CA GLY A 62 -24.60 -5.20 -5.88
C GLY A 62 -25.14 -4.09 -4.98
N LYS A 63 -25.70 -4.41 -3.81
CA LYS A 63 -25.97 -3.43 -2.74
C LYS A 63 -24.76 -3.28 -1.85
N ARG A 64 -24.63 -2.07 -1.29
CA ARG A 64 -23.58 -1.70 -0.37
C ARG A 64 -23.93 -2.11 1.06
N LEU A 65 -22.92 -2.51 1.83
CA LEU A 65 -23.02 -2.79 3.27
C LEU A 65 -23.08 -1.47 4.06
N GLU A 66 -24.18 -0.71 3.95
CA GLU A 66 -24.27 0.66 4.49
C GLU A 66 -24.03 0.71 6.01
N ALA A 67 -24.57 -0.22 6.79
CA ALA A 67 -24.38 -0.23 8.25
C ALA A 67 -22.94 -0.56 8.62
N THR A 68 -22.33 -1.55 7.97
CA THR A 68 -20.93 -1.96 8.15
C THR A 68 -19.99 -0.81 7.81
N LYS A 69 -20.20 -0.14 6.68
CA LYS A 69 -19.38 1.01 6.25
C LYS A 69 -19.55 2.19 7.21
N ALA A 70 -20.77 2.47 7.65
CA ALA A 70 -21.03 3.53 8.62
C ALA A 70 -20.35 3.24 9.97
N HIS A 71 -20.35 1.99 10.45
CA HIS A 71 -19.64 1.59 11.67
C HIS A 71 -18.14 1.90 11.57
N ILE A 72 -17.51 1.47 10.47
CA ILE A 72 -16.06 1.66 10.22
C ILE A 72 -15.71 3.15 10.06
N ASN A 73 -16.43 3.88 9.20
CA ASN A 73 -16.11 5.28 8.89
C ASN A 73 -16.36 6.21 10.08
N ASN A 74 -17.40 5.96 10.88
CA ASN A 74 -17.66 6.73 12.10
C ASN A 74 -16.73 6.34 13.25
N ARG A 75 -15.94 5.26 13.11
CA ARG A 75 -15.02 4.74 14.12
C ARG A 75 -15.73 4.56 15.47
N ARG A 76 -16.91 3.93 15.43
CA ARG A 76 -17.75 3.70 16.62
C ARG A 76 -16.99 2.93 17.71
N ASP A 77 -16.14 2.01 17.25
CA ASP A 77 -15.08 1.36 18.00
C ASP A 77 -13.87 1.17 17.06
N ASN A 78 -12.76 0.64 17.58
CA ASN A 78 -11.59 0.29 16.76
C ASN A 78 -11.62 -1.19 16.34
N VAL A 79 -12.77 -1.68 15.89
CA VAL A 79 -12.94 -3.04 15.38
C VAL A 79 -13.32 -2.97 13.90
N ILE A 80 -12.71 -3.79 13.06
CA ILE A 80 -13.17 -3.99 11.68
C ILE A 80 -13.57 -5.45 11.56
N PHE A 81 -14.82 -5.68 11.17
CA PHE A 81 -15.37 -7.00 10.93
C PHE A 81 -16.21 -6.98 9.67
N SER A 82 -15.99 -7.94 8.78
CA SER A 82 -16.81 -8.12 7.59
C SER A 82 -16.57 -9.46 6.93
N LEU A 83 -17.38 -9.77 5.93
CA LEU A 83 -17.03 -10.74 4.90
C LEU A 83 -16.30 -10.01 3.78
N PHE A 84 -15.07 -10.44 3.48
CA PHE A 84 -14.20 -9.82 2.49
C PHE A 84 -14.11 -10.66 1.21
N ASP A 85 -14.07 -9.96 0.08
CA ASP A 85 -13.78 -10.55 -1.23
C ASP A 85 -12.84 -9.66 -2.05
N ALA A 86 -11.55 -9.74 -1.74
CA ALA A 86 -10.49 -9.11 -2.52
C ALA A 86 -9.60 -10.18 -3.16
N SER A 87 -9.57 -10.26 -4.50
CA SER A 87 -8.88 -11.33 -5.25
C SER A 87 -7.37 -11.37 -4.99
N TYR A 88 -6.76 -10.22 -4.70
CA TYR A 88 -5.35 -10.09 -4.33
C TYR A 88 -5.05 -10.44 -2.86
N PHE A 89 -6.09 -10.63 -2.03
CA PHE A 89 -5.98 -11.09 -0.64
C PHE A 89 -6.76 -12.40 -0.45
N PRO A 90 -6.27 -13.53 -0.99
CA PRO A 90 -7.02 -14.79 -1.04
C PRO A 90 -7.31 -15.40 0.34
N ARG A 91 -6.58 -14.99 1.39
CA ARG A 91 -6.80 -15.45 2.77
C ARG A 91 -7.83 -14.64 3.55
N LEU A 92 -8.11 -13.40 3.14
CA LEU A 92 -9.19 -12.62 3.73
C LEU A 92 -10.52 -13.25 3.33
N ASN A 93 -11.38 -13.47 4.30
CA ASN A 93 -12.70 -14.04 4.16
C ASN A 93 -13.62 -13.39 5.20
N LEU A 94 -14.29 -14.15 6.07
CA LEU A 94 -14.88 -13.60 7.28
C LEU A 94 -13.78 -13.35 8.29
N ASP A 95 -13.40 -12.10 8.51
CA ASP A 95 -12.27 -11.76 9.35
C ASP A 95 -12.55 -10.55 10.23
N CYS A 96 -11.81 -10.46 11.32
CA CYS A 96 -11.87 -9.38 12.29
C CYS A 96 -10.48 -8.89 12.67
N LEU A 97 -10.35 -7.60 12.91
CA LEU A 97 -9.18 -7.03 13.59
C LEU A 97 -9.61 -5.96 14.59
N THR A 98 -8.75 -5.74 15.59
CA THR A 98 -8.73 -4.52 16.39
C THR A 98 -7.48 -3.71 16.10
N TYR A 99 -7.56 -2.40 16.27
CA TYR A 99 -6.46 -1.50 15.94
C TYR A 99 -6.30 -0.32 16.90
N ASP A 100 -5.10 0.27 16.88
CA ASP A 100 -4.82 1.58 17.45
C ASP A 100 -4.49 2.57 16.33
N THR A 101 -5.04 3.78 16.41
CA THR A 101 -4.75 4.84 15.45
C THR A 101 -3.38 5.46 15.73
N LEU A 102 -2.64 5.76 14.67
CA LEU A 102 -1.38 6.46 14.80
C LEU A 102 -1.57 7.98 14.77
N PRO A 103 -0.79 8.73 15.58
CA PRO A 103 -0.85 10.18 15.56
C PRO A 103 -0.42 10.71 14.19
N THR A 104 -0.90 11.89 13.84
CA THR A 104 -0.54 12.55 12.59
C THR A 104 -0.35 14.02 12.84
N ASP A 105 0.67 14.58 12.19
CA ASP A 105 0.91 16.01 12.22
C ASP A 105 -0.32 16.77 11.69
N PRO A 106 -0.86 17.75 12.43
CA PRO A 106 -2.08 18.45 12.02
C PRO A 106 -1.93 19.17 10.68
N TYR A 107 -0.77 19.75 10.40
CA TYR A 107 -0.54 20.46 9.14
C TYR A 107 -0.51 19.49 7.95
N LEU A 108 0.17 18.34 8.10
CA LEU A 108 0.12 17.26 7.11
C LEU A 108 -1.32 16.79 6.84
N ALA A 109 -2.09 16.55 7.90
CA ALA A 109 -3.47 16.05 7.79
C ALA A 109 -4.41 17.04 7.10
N GLU A 110 -4.25 18.35 7.35
CA GLU A 110 -5.07 19.40 6.74
C GLU A 110 -4.65 19.67 5.29
N ARG A 111 -3.34 19.87 5.05
CA ARG A 111 -2.84 20.30 3.74
C ARG A 111 -2.90 19.20 2.69
N TYR A 112 -2.64 17.96 3.11
CA TYR A 112 -2.56 16.76 2.29
C TYR A 112 -3.67 15.77 2.68
N ALA A 113 -4.88 16.30 2.84
CA ALA A 113 -6.03 15.55 3.29
C ALA A 113 -6.34 14.36 2.35
N SER A 114 -6.45 13.18 2.94
CA SER A 114 -6.89 11.95 2.29
C SER A 114 -7.68 11.11 3.31
N ASN A 115 -8.49 10.16 2.84
CA ASN A 115 -9.25 9.28 3.74
C ASN A 115 -8.39 8.17 4.36
N THR A 116 -7.08 8.37 4.39
CA THR A 116 -6.11 7.38 4.85
C THR A 116 -6.14 7.29 6.36
N MET A 117 -6.20 6.05 6.86
CA MET A 117 -6.18 5.70 8.27
C MET A 117 -4.98 4.78 8.55
N PRO A 118 -3.79 5.33 8.87
CA PRO A 118 -2.66 4.56 9.34
C PRO A 118 -2.93 4.05 10.76
N VAL A 119 -2.83 2.74 10.95
CA VAL A 119 -3.14 2.06 12.21
C VAL A 119 -2.14 0.94 12.50
N ASN A 120 -2.03 0.56 13.77
CA ASN A 120 -1.36 -0.67 14.18
C ASN A 120 -2.40 -1.71 14.58
N ILE A 121 -2.27 -2.94 14.07
CA ILE A 121 -3.16 -4.04 14.46
C ILE A 121 -2.83 -4.51 15.88
N THR A 122 -3.81 -4.48 16.78
CA THR A 122 -3.68 -4.91 18.19
C THR A 122 -4.22 -6.31 18.44
N GLY A 123 -5.11 -6.80 17.58
CA GLY A 123 -5.71 -8.13 17.61
C GLY A 123 -6.27 -8.49 16.24
N LYS A 124 -6.26 -9.77 15.85
CA LYS A 124 -6.68 -10.18 14.50
C LYS A 124 -7.01 -11.66 14.41
N THR A 125 -7.91 -11.98 13.49
CA THR A 125 -8.06 -13.32 12.91
C THR A 125 -7.00 -13.59 11.82
N THR A 126 -6.95 -14.83 11.37
CA THR A 126 -5.89 -15.42 10.52
C THR A 126 -5.79 -14.75 9.17
N GLY A 127 -6.90 -14.29 8.57
CA GLY A 127 -6.87 -13.59 7.29
C GLY A 127 -6.03 -12.32 7.34
N PHE A 128 -6.24 -11.48 8.36
CA PHE A 128 -5.41 -10.29 8.62
C PHE A 128 -3.98 -10.63 9.09
N GLY A 129 -3.70 -11.89 9.44
CA GLY A 129 -2.34 -12.39 9.68
C GLY A 129 -1.49 -12.48 8.41
N SER A 130 -2.10 -12.48 7.23
CA SER A 130 -1.42 -12.57 5.95
C SER A 130 -0.43 -11.41 5.74
N ARG A 131 0.79 -11.73 5.29
CA ARG A 131 1.85 -10.73 5.04
C ARG A 131 1.53 -9.78 3.88
N VAL A 132 0.69 -10.20 2.93
CA VAL A 132 0.35 -9.39 1.76
C VAL A 132 -0.74 -8.36 2.04
N VAL A 133 -1.58 -8.59 3.07
CA VAL A 133 -2.62 -7.65 3.50
C VAL A 133 -1.97 -6.53 4.29
N VAL A 134 -1.63 -5.44 3.62
CA VAL A 134 -1.02 -4.22 4.23
C VAL A 134 -1.92 -3.01 4.18
N ALA A 135 -2.96 -3.07 3.36
CA ALA A 135 -4.02 -2.09 3.33
C ALA A 135 -5.36 -2.82 3.27
N LEU A 136 -6.42 -2.13 3.70
CA LEU A 136 -7.80 -2.54 3.52
C LEU A 136 -8.55 -1.39 2.87
N PHE A 137 -8.98 -1.62 1.64
CA PHE A 137 -9.80 -0.69 0.89
C PHE A 137 -11.29 -1.04 1.05
N PRO A 138 -12.20 -0.05 0.95
CA PRO A 138 -13.64 -0.28 1.11
C PRO A 138 -14.19 -1.33 0.13
N GLU A 139 -13.74 -1.35 -1.11
CA GLU A 139 -14.13 -2.35 -2.10
C GLU A 139 -13.62 -3.77 -1.81
N ASN A 140 -12.81 -3.97 -0.77
CA ASN A 140 -12.38 -5.32 -0.36
C ASN A 140 -13.46 -6.10 0.38
N HIS A 141 -14.52 -5.43 0.82
CA HIS A 141 -15.66 -6.07 1.43
C HIS A 141 -16.50 -6.79 0.36
N LEU A 142 -17.39 -7.69 0.78
CA LEU A 142 -18.23 -8.50 -0.11
C LEU A 142 -18.97 -7.68 -1.18
N ASP A 143 -19.40 -6.46 -0.82
CA ASP A 143 -20.13 -5.55 -1.71
C ASP A 143 -19.29 -5.04 -2.89
N GLY A 144 -17.97 -4.95 -2.77
CA GLY A 144 -17.09 -4.40 -3.80
C GLY A 144 -17.25 -2.89 -4.01
N ILE A 145 -17.82 -2.14 -3.06
CA ILE A 145 -18.21 -0.74 -3.27
C ILE A 145 -17.44 0.21 -2.36
N GLN A 146 -16.78 1.21 -2.97
CA GLN A 146 -16.16 2.35 -2.31
C GLN A 146 -16.93 3.66 -2.61
N LYS A 147 -17.16 4.47 -1.58
CA LYS A 147 -17.63 5.87 -1.66
C LYS A 147 -16.45 6.84 -1.45
N PRO A 148 -16.52 8.08 -1.96
CA PRO A 148 -15.40 9.02 -1.92
C PRO A 148 -14.92 9.43 -0.52
N ASP A 149 -15.71 9.24 0.53
CA ASP A 149 -15.42 9.58 1.93
C ASP A 149 -15.06 8.35 2.79
N ASP A 150 -15.07 7.16 2.20
CA ASP A 150 -14.71 5.94 2.92
C ASP A 150 -13.23 5.94 3.33
N LEU A 151 -12.99 5.48 4.56
CA LEU A 151 -11.65 5.31 5.10
C LEU A 151 -10.90 4.17 4.40
N ILE A 152 -9.60 4.40 4.15
CA ILE A 152 -8.66 3.39 3.65
C ILE A 152 -7.66 3.10 4.76
N PHE A 153 -7.61 1.87 5.23
CA PHE A 153 -6.74 1.50 6.34
C PHE A 153 -5.39 1.03 5.83
N TYR A 154 -4.31 1.49 6.45
CA TYR A 154 -2.95 1.01 6.22
C TYR A 154 -2.37 0.48 7.54
N PHE A 155 -1.90 -0.76 7.52
CA PHE A 155 -1.45 -1.49 8.71
C PHE A 155 0.05 -1.30 8.94
N ILE A 156 0.40 -0.22 9.64
CA ILE A 156 1.77 0.29 9.80
C ILE A 156 2.69 -0.69 10.54
N ASP A 157 2.17 -1.50 11.46
CA ASP A 157 2.91 -2.58 12.11
C ASP A 157 3.53 -3.56 11.09
N LYS A 158 2.88 -3.76 9.95
CA LYS A 158 3.41 -4.61 8.87
C LYS A 158 4.49 -3.91 8.04
N PHE A 159 4.39 -2.60 7.85
CA PHE A 159 5.44 -1.79 7.20
C PHE A 159 6.71 -1.82 8.05
N LEU A 160 6.57 -1.63 9.35
CA LEU A 160 7.65 -1.75 10.33
C LEU A 160 8.35 -3.11 10.25
N VAL A 161 7.58 -4.21 10.29
CA VAL A 161 8.14 -5.57 10.20
C VAL A 161 8.91 -5.78 8.89
N ARG A 162 8.37 -5.30 7.76
CA ARG A 162 9.06 -5.39 6.45
C ARG A 162 10.34 -4.58 6.42
N HIS A 163 10.29 -3.34 6.89
CA HIS A 163 11.46 -2.46 6.96
C HIS A 163 12.58 -3.08 7.80
N ASN A 164 12.26 -3.50 9.02
CA ASN A 164 13.23 -4.09 9.94
C ASN A 164 13.82 -5.40 9.42
N ARG A 165 13.01 -6.22 8.73
CA ARG A 165 13.46 -7.51 8.21
C ARG A 165 14.29 -7.40 6.93
N ILE A 166 14.02 -6.42 6.07
CA ILE A 166 14.56 -6.40 4.70
C ILE A 166 15.26 -5.08 4.43
N THR A 167 14.54 -3.97 4.40
CA THR A 167 15.09 -2.67 3.98
C THR A 167 16.29 -2.25 4.81
N ARG A 168 16.25 -2.47 6.12
CA ARG A 168 17.36 -2.14 7.03
C ARG A 168 18.62 -2.96 6.74
N LEU A 169 18.48 -4.24 6.46
CA LEU A 169 19.61 -5.09 6.03
C LEU A 169 20.18 -4.64 4.69
N LEU A 170 19.31 -4.23 3.76
CA LEU A 170 19.73 -3.71 2.46
C LEU A 170 20.50 -2.40 2.62
N ILE A 171 20.05 -1.47 3.48
CA ILE A 171 20.78 -0.24 3.76
C ILE A 171 22.21 -0.55 4.22
N ASP A 172 22.37 -1.46 5.19
CA ASP A 172 23.69 -1.83 5.74
C ASP A 172 24.59 -2.47 4.67
N GLU A 173 24.03 -3.33 3.82
CA GLU A 173 24.75 -4.08 2.81
C GLU A 173 25.17 -3.24 1.60
N VAL A 174 24.24 -2.46 1.05
CA VAL A 174 24.42 -1.87 -0.29
C VAL A 174 24.61 -0.38 -0.31
N MET A 175 24.32 0.36 0.75
CA MET A 175 24.47 1.82 0.74
C MET A 175 25.84 2.23 1.27
N GLU A 176 26.32 3.41 0.85
CA GLU A 176 27.43 4.04 1.55
C GLU A 176 27.03 4.42 2.98
N PRO A 177 27.96 4.33 3.95
CA PRO A 177 27.71 4.72 5.33
C PRO A 177 27.14 6.14 5.43
N GLY A 178 26.06 6.31 6.20
CA GLY A 178 25.44 7.61 6.41
C GLY A 178 24.47 8.05 5.31
N SER A 179 24.11 7.18 4.36
CA SER A 179 23.11 7.50 3.32
C SER A 179 21.70 7.77 3.88
N PHE A 180 21.35 7.12 5.00
CA PHE A 180 20.00 7.14 5.58
C PHE A 180 20.03 7.38 7.11
N PRO A 181 20.58 8.51 7.59
CA PRO A 181 20.89 8.72 8.99
C PRO A 181 19.68 8.78 9.94
N LEU A 182 18.47 9.04 9.42
CA LEU A 182 17.26 9.16 10.26
C LEU A 182 16.49 7.85 10.40
N ILE A 183 16.67 6.91 9.47
CA ILE A 183 15.99 5.60 9.49
C ILE A 183 16.95 4.44 9.80
N GLN A 184 18.23 4.55 9.48
CA GLN A 184 19.22 3.51 9.77
C GLN A 184 19.45 3.44 11.29
N GLY A 185 19.10 2.30 11.89
CA GLY A 185 19.17 2.12 13.34
C GLY A 185 18.11 2.89 14.14
N ALA A 186 17.10 3.47 13.47
CA ALA A 186 16.01 4.17 14.13
C ALA A 186 15.17 3.23 15.01
N SER A 187 14.53 3.81 16.02
CA SER A 187 13.52 3.10 16.82
C SER A 187 12.28 2.77 15.98
N ASP A 188 11.59 1.70 16.34
CA ASP A 188 10.32 1.29 15.71
C ASP A 188 9.32 2.46 15.61
N ARG A 189 9.15 3.24 16.68
CA ARG A 189 8.28 4.43 16.68
C ARG A 189 8.60 5.44 15.57
N LYS A 190 9.87 5.64 15.24
CA LYS A 190 10.29 6.58 14.19
C LYS A 190 10.01 6.01 12.79
N VAL A 191 10.19 4.70 12.62
CA VAL A 191 9.84 3.99 11.38
C VAL A 191 8.33 3.98 11.16
N GLU A 192 7.54 3.74 12.21
CA GLU A 192 6.07 3.84 12.18
C GLU A 192 5.62 5.25 11.82
N GLN A 193 6.26 6.28 12.40
CA GLN A 193 5.93 7.68 12.08
C GLN A 193 6.21 8.01 10.61
N ALA A 194 7.39 7.62 10.10
CA ALA A 194 7.80 7.85 8.71
C ALA A 194 6.90 7.11 7.71
N SER A 195 6.60 5.84 7.97
CA SER A 195 5.69 5.03 7.14
C SER A 195 4.24 5.53 7.21
N SER A 196 3.78 6.04 8.35
CA SER A 196 2.47 6.71 8.46
C SER A 196 2.38 7.97 7.59
N TRP A 197 3.46 8.74 7.45
CA TRP A 197 3.48 9.90 6.55
C TRP A 197 3.47 9.47 5.09
N TRP A 198 4.24 8.44 4.77
CA TRP A 198 4.27 7.87 3.43
C TRP A 198 2.87 7.52 2.95
N VAL A 199 2.13 6.66 3.65
CA VAL A 199 0.82 6.18 3.17
C VAL A 199 -0.20 7.32 3.01
N ARG A 200 -0.10 8.39 3.81
CA ARG A 200 -0.98 9.56 3.69
C ARG A 200 -0.70 10.37 2.44
N LEU A 201 0.58 10.65 2.18
CA LEU A 201 1.03 11.36 1.00
C LEU A 201 0.79 10.53 -0.27
N HIS A 202 1.01 9.22 -0.18
CA HIS A 202 0.77 8.25 -1.24
C HIS A 202 -0.68 8.29 -1.73
N GLU A 203 -1.64 8.10 -0.82
CA GLU A 203 -3.07 8.15 -1.13
C GLU A 203 -3.54 9.54 -1.55
N TYR A 204 -2.96 10.61 -0.99
CA TYR A 204 -3.21 11.96 -1.45
C TYR A 204 -2.82 12.07 -2.93
N HIS A 205 -1.58 11.73 -3.30
CA HIS A 205 -1.08 11.92 -4.65
C HIS A 205 -1.74 11.02 -5.70
N HIS A 206 -2.28 9.85 -5.35
CA HIS A 206 -3.09 9.04 -6.28
C HIS A 206 -4.30 9.77 -6.86
N ARG A 207 -4.82 10.78 -6.14
CA ARG A 207 -5.99 11.56 -6.52
C ARG A 207 -5.65 12.89 -7.19
N HIS A 208 -4.36 13.12 -7.50
CA HIS A 208 -3.86 14.38 -8.06
C HIS A 208 -3.01 14.14 -9.31
N GLY A 209 -2.90 15.19 -10.13
CA GLY A 209 -2.23 15.16 -11.43
C GLY A 209 -3.23 15.12 -12.59
N ASP A 210 -2.72 15.02 -13.82
CA ASP A 210 -3.57 15.02 -15.03
C ASP A 210 -4.26 13.67 -15.27
N MET A 211 -3.76 12.59 -14.67
CA MET A 211 -4.36 11.25 -14.79
C MET A 211 -4.57 10.57 -13.42
N PRO A 212 -5.42 11.10 -12.52
CA PRO A 212 -5.62 10.53 -11.19
C PRO A 212 -6.21 9.11 -11.26
N ILE A 213 -5.86 8.26 -10.30
CA ILE A 213 -6.22 6.83 -10.30
C ILE A 213 -7.74 6.57 -10.33
N PRO A 214 -8.59 7.27 -9.56
CA PRO A 214 -10.03 7.04 -9.59
C PRO A 214 -10.65 7.15 -10.99
N GLU A 215 -10.07 7.98 -11.86
CA GLU A 215 -10.56 8.21 -13.22
C GLU A 215 -9.81 7.35 -14.27
N TYR A 216 -8.53 7.06 -14.04
CA TYR A 216 -7.63 6.45 -15.04
C TYR A 216 -7.09 5.07 -14.65
N LEU A 217 -7.67 4.40 -13.64
CA LEU A 217 -7.25 3.06 -13.20
C LEU A 217 -7.18 2.06 -14.37
N ALA A 218 -8.14 2.08 -15.29
CA ALA A 218 -8.16 1.18 -16.44
C ALA A 218 -6.95 1.37 -17.38
N ALA A 219 -6.44 2.60 -17.49
CA ALA A 219 -5.25 2.91 -18.28
C ALA A 219 -3.94 2.56 -17.55
N LYS A 220 -3.93 2.70 -16.22
CA LYS A 220 -2.74 2.53 -15.35
C LYS A 220 -2.55 1.13 -14.77
N LYS A 221 -3.55 0.24 -14.80
CA LYS A 221 -3.48 -1.10 -14.20
C LYS A 221 -2.51 -2.11 -14.87
N LEU A 222 -1.90 -1.77 -16.01
CA LEU A 222 -0.91 -2.65 -16.65
C LEU A 222 0.37 -2.66 -15.80
N LYS A 223 0.96 -3.83 -15.51
CA LYS A 223 2.10 -4.02 -14.58
C LYS A 223 3.13 -2.86 -14.56
N PRO A 224 3.80 -2.49 -15.67
CA PRO A 224 4.75 -1.36 -15.70
C PRO A 224 4.13 0.00 -15.37
N LEU A 225 2.91 0.26 -15.83
CA LEU A 225 2.22 1.52 -15.60
C LEU A 225 1.68 1.63 -14.17
N ALA A 226 1.32 0.49 -13.57
CA ALA A 226 0.96 0.43 -12.17
C ALA A 226 2.19 0.80 -11.33
N GLY A 227 3.35 0.19 -11.62
CA GLY A 227 4.61 0.58 -10.97
C GLY A 227 4.97 2.05 -11.20
N LEU A 228 4.80 2.57 -12.43
CA LEU A 228 5.07 3.97 -12.72
C LEU A 228 4.20 4.93 -11.90
N GLU A 229 2.90 4.61 -11.76
CA GLU A 229 2.01 5.39 -10.91
C GLU A 229 2.46 5.39 -9.45
N GLU A 230 2.81 4.22 -8.91
CA GLU A 230 3.32 4.04 -7.55
C GLU A 230 4.58 4.91 -7.29
N LEU A 231 5.48 5.01 -8.28
CA LEU A 231 6.62 5.91 -8.19
C LEU A 231 6.22 7.37 -8.30
N ARG A 232 5.33 7.73 -9.23
CA ARG A 232 4.90 9.11 -9.42
C ARG A 232 4.34 9.67 -8.11
N VAL A 233 3.48 8.92 -7.42
CA VAL A 233 2.89 9.36 -6.15
C VAL A 233 3.93 9.45 -5.04
N ASP A 234 4.86 8.51 -4.97
CA ASP A 234 5.85 8.47 -3.89
C ASP A 234 6.98 9.47 -4.08
N VAL A 235 7.39 9.73 -5.32
CA VAL A 235 8.31 10.83 -5.64
C VAL A 235 7.64 12.17 -5.35
N SER A 236 6.35 12.33 -5.63
CA SER A 236 5.60 13.52 -5.23
C SER A 236 5.63 13.72 -3.70
N GLY A 237 5.37 12.64 -2.94
CA GLY A 237 5.45 12.66 -1.47
C GLY A 237 6.86 12.94 -0.95
N MET A 238 7.90 12.37 -1.57
CA MET A 238 9.30 12.67 -1.27
C MET A 238 9.61 14.16 -1.47
N LEU A 239 9.18 14.76 -2.59
CA LEU A 239 9.38 16.18 -2.86
C LEU A 239 8.62 17.07 -1.89
N VAL A 240 7.41 16.69 -1.46
CA VAL A 240 6.69 17.37 -0.37
C VAL A 240 7.52 17.36 0.91
N CYS A 241 8.01 16.19 1.33
CA CYS A 241 8.85 16.04 2.52
C CYS A 241 10.16 16.85 2.47
N LEU A 242 10.69 17.10 1.27
CA LEU A 242 11.91 17.88 1.07
C LEU A 242 11.68 19.39 1.07
N HIS A 243 10.52 19.86 0.57
CA HIS A 243 10.31 21.24 0.17
C HIS A 243 9.21 21.98 0.92
N ASP A 244 8.24 21.31 1.54
CA ASP A 244 7.24 22.00 2.37
C ASP A 244 7.85 22.40 3.72
N THR A 245 8.27 23.66 3.80
CA THR A 245 8.90 24.25 4.98
C THR A 245 7.99 24.38 6.21
N LYS A 246 6.67 24.16 6.06
CA LYS A 246 5.73 24.16 7.19
C LYS A 246 5.63 22.82 7.90
N LEU A 247 6.08 21.72 7.26
CA LEU A 247 6.17 20.43 7.91
C LEU A 247 7.34 20.40 8.92
N PRO A 248 7.18 19.69 10.06
CA PRO A 248 8.30 19.38 10.96
C PRO A 248 9.47 18.74 10.20
N ARG A 249 10.63 19.42 10.20
CA ARG A 249 11.76 19.08 9.32
C ARG A 249 12.31 17.68 9.56
N GLU A 250 12.40 17.23 10.81
CA GLU A 250 12.99 15.94 11.14
C GLU A 250 12.09 14.79 10.69
N GLU A 251 10.80 14.87 10.97
CA GLU A 251 9.78 13.89 10.59
C GLU A 251 9.62 13.83 9.07
N ALA A 252 9.59 14.98 8.41
CA ALA A 252 9.55 15.06 6.95
C ALA A 252 10.79 14.40 6.32
N ARG A 253 11.99 14.66 6.86
CA ARG A 253 13.22 14.02 6.37
C ARG A 253 13.26 12.53 6.64
N ALA A 254 12.76 12.07 7.80
CA ALA A 254 12.64 10.64 8.08
C ALA A 254 11.66 9.95 7.13
N ALA A 255 10.53 10.57 6.82
CA ALA A 255 9.58 10.08 5.81
C ALA A 255 10.21 10.03 4.41
N TYR A 256 10.92 11.07 3.99
CA TYR A 256 11.67 11.08 2.73
C TYR A 256 12.67 9.91 2.64
N GLU A 257 13.52 9.75 3.65
CA GLU A 257 14.51 8.68 3.70
C GLU A 257 13.84 7.31 3.66
N PHE A 258 12.75 7.14 4.41
CA PHE A 258 11.98 5.90 4.45
C PHE A 258 11.45 5.54 3.07
N ILE A 259 10.73 6.46 2.41
CA ILE A 259 10.15 6.22 1.09
C ILE A 259 11.25 5.90 0.07
N LEU A 260 12.34 6.68 0.07
CA LEU A 260 13.46 6.46 -0.83
C LEU A 260 14.09 5.08 -0.63
N ALA A 261 14.36 4.67 0.62
CA ALA A 261 14.97 3.36 0.88
C ALA A 261 14.04 2.21 0.46
N GLU A 262 12.75 2.31 0.76
CA GLU A 262 11.76 1.31 0.37
C GLU A 262 11.65 1.18 -1.15
N ARG A 263 11.55 2.32 -1.87
CA ARG A 263 11.40 2.36 -3.33
C ARG A 263 12.68 2.11 -4.10
N LEU A 264 13.85 2.46 -3.57
CA LEU A 264 15.12 2.24 -4.26
C LEU A 264 15.64 0.80 -4.05
N LEU A 265 15.40 0.20 -2.89
CA LEU A 265 16.08 -1.04 -2.49
C LEU A 265 15.14 -2.25 -2.38
N ARG A 266 14.10 -2.17 -1.52
CA ARG A 266 13.38 -3.37 -1.08
C ARG A 266 12.72 -4.12 -2.24
N TYR A 267 11.91 -3.43 -3.04
CA TYR A 267 11.13 -4.12 -4.06
C TYR A 267 11.99 -4.67 -5.20
N ALA A 268 13.14 -4.06 -5.49
CA ALA A 268 14.10 -4.59 -6.47
C ALA A 268 14.65 -5.97 -6.08
N VAL A 269 14.75 -6.25 -4.77
CA VAL A 269 15.20 -7.55 -4.23
C VAL A 269 14.04 -8.52 -4.02
N GLU A 270 12.94 -8.07 -3.42
CA GLU A 270 11.76 -8.92 -3.17
C GLU A 270 11.15 -9.45 -4.47
N GLY A 271 11.19 -8.68 -5.55
CA GLY A 271 10.65 -9.06 -6.86
C GLY A 271 11.42 -10.14 -7.60
N ILE A 272 12.58 -10.60 -7.12
CA ILE A 272 13.40 -11.60 -7.83
C ILE A 272 12.88 -13.02 -7.55
N PRO A 273 12.76 -13.90 -8.57
CA PRO A 273 13.21 -13.71 -9.96
C PRO A 273 12.15 -13.17 -10.93
N ARG A 274 10.90 -12.96 -10.47
CA ARG A 274 9.76 -12.52 -11.30
C ARG A 274 9.20 -11.19 -10.79
N PRO A 275 9.67 -10.05 -11.32
CA PRO A 275 9.27 -8.73 -10.85
C PRO A 275 7.74 -8.52 -10.87
N ASN A 276 7.20 -8.10 -9.74
CA ASN A 276 5.87 -7.49 -9.68
C ASN A 276 5.95 -6.01 -10.11
N TYR A 277 4.82 -5.30 -10.11
CA TYR A 277 4.78 -3.90 -10.52
C TYR A 277 5.70 -3.00 -9.67
N ASP A 278 5.74 -3.21 -8.35
CA ASP A 278 6.64 -2.46 -7.46
C ASP A 278 8.12 -2.72 -7.78
N ALA A 279 8.49 -3.96 -8.10
CA ALA A 279 9.85 -4.30 -8.47
C ALA A 279 10.25 -3.71 -9.83
N VAL A 280 9.33 -3.64 -10.80
CA VAL A 280 9.56 -2.92 -12.07
C VAL A 280 9.78 -1.43 -11.78
N ALA A 281 8.99 -0.85 -10.88
CA ALA A 281 9.17 0.51 -10.40
C ALA A 281 10.56 0.74 -9.77
N SER A 282 10.98 -0.08 -8.81
CA SER A 282 12.30 0.10 -8.20
C SER A 282 13.45 0.05 -9.20
N GLN A 283 13.34 -0.82 -10.21
CA GLN A 283 14.34 -0.92 -11.27
C GLN A 283 14.37 0.33 -12.16
N LEU A 284 13.19 0.82 -12.53
CA LEU A 284 13.03 2.07 -13.26
C LEU A 284 13.67 3.23 -12.49
N LEU A 285 13.34 3.38 -11.20
CA LEU A 285 13.89 4.42 -10.34
C LEU A 285 15.41 4.31 -10.23
N PHE A 286 15.93 3.11 -9.96
CA PHE A 286 17.38 2.88 -9.86
C PHE A 286 18.11 3.31 -11.13
N ASN A 287 17.68 2.81 -12.30
CA ASN A 287 18.33 3.11 -13.59
C ASN A 287 18.16 4.59 -13.98
N TYR A 288 17.02 5.21 -13.68
CA TYR A 288 16.82 6.64 -13.93
C TYR A 288 17.75 7.48 -13.07
N LEU A 289 17.82 7.20 -11.77
CA LEU A 289 18.67 7.94 -10.85
C LEU A 289 20.16 7.75 -11.18
N GLU A 290 20.59 6.54 -11.54
CA GLU A 290 21.97 6.28 -11.94
C GLU A 290 22.32 7.04 -13.23
N GLY A 291 21.50 6.87 -14.28
CA GLY A 291 21.73 7.47 -15.59
C GLY A 291 21.73 9.01 -15.59
N ASN A 292 21.04 9.62 -14.63
CA ASN A 292 20.98 11.08 -14.47
C ASN A 292 21.87 11.61 -13.32
N GLY A 293 22.67 10.73 -12.70
CA GLY A 293 23.63 11.11 -11.67
C GLY A 293 23.01 11.53 -10.33
N GLY A 294 21.80 11.08 -10.03
CA GLY A 294 21.17 11.16 -8.70
C GLY A 294 21.77 10.15 -7.72
N ILE A 295 22.17 8.98 -8.23
CA ILE A 295 22.98 7.99 -7.50
C ILE A 295 24.21 7.59 -8.31
N GLY A 296 25.21 7.00 -7.66
CA GLY A 296 26.34 6.35 -8.32
C GLY A 296 26.74 5.06 -7.61
N LEU A 297 27.48 4.20 -8.31
CA LEU A 297 28.05 2.99 -7.75
C LEU A 297 29.54 3.18 -7.44
N VAL A 298 29.93 2.97 -6.19
CA VAL A 298 31.32 3.08 -5.72
C VAL A 298 31.66 1.84 -4.90
N ASP A 299 32.65 1.08 -5.36
CA ASP A 299 33.07 -0.19 -4.75
C ASP A 299 31.91 -1.16 -4.48
N GLY A 300 30.93 -1.20 -5.40
CA GLY A 300 29.74 -2.04 -5.28
C GLY A 300 28.68 -1.54 -4.30
N ARG A 301 28.83 -0.32 -3.76
CA ARG A 301 27.83 0.36 -2.92
C ARG A 301 27.18 1.52 -3.67
N ILE A 302 25.92 1.78 -3.35
CA ILE A 302 25.15 2.91 -3.85
C ILE A 302 25.49 4.16 -3.02
N ARG A 303 25.97 5.18 -3.71
CA ARG A 303 26.19 6.53 -3.18
C ARG A 303 25.03 7.43 -3.60
N LEU A 304 24.33 8.03 -2.64
CA LEU A 304 23.40 9.13 -2.92
C LEU A 304 24.20 10.40 -3.24
N THR A 305 23.83 11.12 -4.30
CA THR A 305 24.51 12.38 -4.67
C THR A 305 23.73 13.59 -4.18
N GLU A 306 24.39 14.75 -4.14
CA GLU A 306 23.75 16.04 -3.83
C GLU A 306 22.65 16.43 -4.85
N LYS A 307 22.71 15.87 -6.07
CA LYS A 307 21.74 16.14 -7.15
C LYS A 307 20.45 15.35 -7.00
N LEU A 308 20.38 14.37 -6.10
CA LEU A 308 19.25 13.45 -5.98
C LEU A 308 17.88 14.16 -5.90
N PRO A 309 17.68 15.22 -5.08
CA PRO A 309 16.41 15.95 -5.06
C PRO A 309 16.02 16.56 -6.42
N ASP A 310 17.00 17.04 -7.18
CA ASP A 310 16.77 17.67 -8.47
C ASP A 310 16.42 16.61 -9.52
N VAL A 311 17.13 15.49 -9.53
CA VAL A 311 16.85 14.35 -10.42
C VAL A 311 15.48 13.73 -10.12
N LEU A 312 15.07 13.65 -8.85
CA LEU A 312 13.71 13.20 -8.49
C LEU A 312 12.62 14.15 -9.02
N ARG A 313 12.88 15.46 -9.03
CA ARG A 313 11.96 16.44 -9.61
C ARG A 313 11.92 16.34 -11.14
N ASP A 314 13.05 16.14 -11.78
CA ASP A 314 13.11 15.94 -13.25
C ASP A 314 12.35 14.67 -13.65
N PHE A 315 12.52 13.59 -12.87
CA PHE A 315 11.77 12.34 -13.02
C PHE A 315 10.26 12.57 -13.00
N LEU A 316 9.77 13.24 -11.96
CA LEU A 316 8.35 13.53 -11.81
C LEU A 316 7.84 14.43 -12.95
N SER A 317 8.61 15.47 -13.29
CA SER A 317 8.26 16.42 -14.36
C SER A 317 8.14 15.75 -15.73
N GLU A 318 8.98 14.75 -16.02
CA GLU A 318 8.87 13.97 -17.25
C GLU A 318 7.56 13.18 -17.33
N ILE A 319 7.16 12.54 -16.22
CA ILE A 319 5.90 11.78 -16.13
C ILE A 319 4.71 12.73 -16.30
N GLU A 320 4.67 13.81 -15.50
CA GLU A 320 3.60 14.80 -15.55
C GLU A 320 3.44 15.42 -16.94
N ARG A 321 4.56 15.73 -17.62
CA ARG A 321 4.52 16.22 -19.01
C ARG A 321 3.93 15.20 -19.98
N ILE A 322 4.16 13.90 -19.78
CA ILE A 322 3.55 12.86 -20.60
C ILE A 322 2.05 12.76 -20.29
N GLU A 323 1.67 12.71 -19.01
CA GLU A 323 0.28 12.64 -18.55
C GLU A 323 -0.54 13.84 -19.03
N SER A 324 0.03 15.05 -19.03
CA SER A 324 -0.60 16.27 -19.55
C SER A 324 -1.00 16.16 -21.03
N GLY A 325 -0.47 15.17 -21.75
CA GLY A 325 -0.90 14.84 -23.11
C GLY A 325 -2.38 14.45 -23.17
N ILE A 326 -2.99 14.01 -22.07
CA ILE A 326 -4.39 13.57 -22.02
C ILE A 326 -5.39 14.67 -22.42
N HIS A 327 -4.99 15.94 -22.28
CA HIS A 327 -5.78 17.10 -22.70
C HIS A 327 -5.80 17.34 -24.20
N ARG A 328 -4.97 16.62 -24.97
CA ARG A 328 -4.78 16.82 -26.42
C ARG A 328 -4.86 15.53 -27.23
N ASP A 329 -4.46 14.41 -26.63
CA ASP A 329 -4.30 13.13 -27.28
C ASP A 329 -5.22 12.06 -26.66
N PRO A 330 -5.66 11.04 -27.42
CA PRO A 330 -6.40 9.91 -26.86
C PRO A 330 -5.62 9.18 -25.75
N VAL A 331 -6.34 8.61 -24.77
CA VAL A 331 -5.75 7.92 -23.61
C VAL A 331 -4.74 6.83 -24.00
N ASP A 332 -4.99 6.08 -25.08
CA ASP A 332 -4.09 5.02 -25.54
C ASP A 332 -2.76 5.56 -26.06
N VAL A 333 -2.74 6.78 -26.63
CA VAL A 333 -1.50 7.43 -27.07
C VAL A 333 -0.66 7.86 -25.87
N VAL A 334 -1.29 8.46 -24.86
CA VAL A 334 -0.61 8.86 -23.62
C VAL A 334 -0.09 7.63 -22.87
N LYS A 335 -0.92 6.60 -22.77
CA LYS A 335 -0.56 5.30 -22.18
C LYS A 335 0.66 4.68 -22.86
N GLN A 336 0.72 4.71 -24.19
CA GLN A 336 1.88 4.20 -24.93
C GLN A 336 3.14 5.00 -24.62
N ARG A 337 3.06 6.34 -24.54
CA ARG A 337 4.22 7.18 -24.18
C ARG A 337 4.73 6.91 -22.76
N LEU A 338 3.84 6.65 -21.79
CA LEU A 338 4.23 6.24 -20.43
C LEU A 338 4.91 4.87 -20.42
N LEU A 339 4.43 3.95 -21.27
CA LEU A 339 5.04 2.62 -21.41
C LEU A 339 6.44 2.73 -22.05
N ASP A 340 6.59 3.56 -23.09
CA ASP A 340 7.87 3.82 -23.74
C ASP A 340 8.87 4.47 -22.77
N PHE A 341 8.41 5.39 -21.91
CA PHE A 341 9.22 5.96 -20.84
C PHE A 341 9.67 4.88 -19.84
N THR A 342 8.75 4.03 -19.37
CA THR A 342 9.05 2.94 -18.44
C THR A 342 10.06 1.96 -19.02
N ASN A 343 9.86 1.53 -20.27
CA ASN A 343 10.70 0.56 -20.96
C ASN A 343 12.09 1.12 -21.32
N ARG A 344 12.29 2.45 -21.32
CA ARG A 344 13.63 3.04 -21.49
C ARG A 344 14.57 2.70 -20.34
N TYR A 345 14.01 2.51 -19.13
CA TYR A 345 14.76 2.31 -17.89
C TYR A 345 14.54 0.92 -17.28
N THR A 346 13.91 -0.01 -18.01
CA THR A 346 13.64 -1.38 -17.55
C THR A 346 13.91 -2.37 -18.68
N ASP A 347 14.30 -3.61 -18.35
CA ASP A 347 14.57 -4.66 -19.36
C ASP A 347 13.31 -5.51 -19.59
N TYR A 348 12.47 -5.08 -20.53
CA TYR A 348 11.31 -5.86 -20.96
C TYR A 348 11.74 -6.96 -21.94
N ASP A 349 11.53 -8.21 -21.56
CA ASP A 349 11.79 -9.39 -22.36
C ASP A 349 10.55 -9.79 -23.17
N THR A 350 10.63 -9.63 -24.49
CA THR A 350 9.52 -9.90 -25.40
C THR A 350 9.17 -11.38 -25.48
N GLU A 351 10.13 -12.28 -25.25
CA GLU A 351 9.92 -13.73 -25.29
C GLU A 351 9.11 -14.21 -24.08
N SER A 352 9.53 -13.83 -22.88
CA SER A 352 8.82 -14.16 -21.64
C SER A 352 7.60 -13.26 -21.39
N ARG A 353 7.48 -12.15 -22.12
CA ARG A 353 6.46 -11.09 -21.93
C ARG A 353 6.47 -10.54 -20.51
N ASP A 354 7.66 -10.43 -19.93
CA ASP A 354 7.87 -9.93 -18.56
C ASP A 354 9.17 -9.13 -18.47
N TYR A 355 9.46 -8.58 -17.29
CA TYR A 355 10.65 -7.79 -17.03
C TYR A 355 11.74 -8.64 -16.40
N ARG A 356 12.97 -8.53 -16.89
CA ARG A 356 14.15 -9.10 -16.22
C ARG A 356 14.51 -8.24 -15.01
N HIS A 357 15.12 -8.86 -14.00
CA HIS A 357 15.62 -8.15 -12.84
C HIS A 357 17.03 -7.60 -13.09
N ILE A 358 17.42 -6.53 -12.39
CA ILE A 358 18.78 -6.00 -12.45
C ILE A 358 19.76 -7.00 -11.78
N PRO A 359 20.84 -7.43 -12.46
CA PRO A 359 21.82 -8.38 -11.91
C PRO A 359 22.40 -7.98 -10.55
N TYR A 360 22.67 -6.69 -10.36
CA TYR A 360 23.14 -6.12 -9.09
C TYR A 360 22.28 -6.57 -7.89
N PHE A 361 20.95 -6.46 -7.99
CA PHE A 361 20.04 -6.83 -6.91
C PHE A 361 19.91 -8.36 -6.74
N ALA A 362 20.16 -9.16 -7.79
CA ALA A 362 20.21 -10.62 -7.67
C ALA A 362 21.43 -11.09 -6.87
N GLU A 363 22.58 -10.46 -7.08
CA GLU A 363 23.78 -10.72 -6.28
C GLU A 363 23.55 -10.34 -4.81
N VAL A 364 22.97 -9.16 -4.56
CA VAL A 364 22.61 -8.69 -3.20
C VAL A 364 21.67 -9.68 -2.52
N LYS A 365 20.61 -10.13 -3.20
CA LYS A 365 19.67 -11.12 -2.68
C LYS A 365 20.37 -12.40 -2.25
N THR A 366 21.29 -12.88 -3.10
CA THR A 366 22.08 -14.10 -2.83
C THR A 366 22.98 -13.93 -1.61
N ARG A 367 23.65 -12.78 -1.47
CA ARG A 367 24.52 -12.49 -0.31
C ARG A 367 23.75 -12.42 1.01
N LEU A 368 22.55 -11.82 0.99
CA LEU A 368 21.74 -11.62 2.19
C LEU A 368 20.85 -12.82 2.54
N GLY A 369 20.60 -13.74 1.61
CA GLY A 369 19.72 -14.89 1.83
C GLY A 369 18.26 -14.51 2.12
N VAL A 370 17.81 -13.37 1.57
CA VAL A 370 16.46 -12.80 1.79
C VAL A 370 15.46 -13.13 0.69
#